data_AF-A0A1L5JQ69-F1
#
_entry.id   AF-A0A1L5JQ69-F1
#
_cell.length_a   1.000
_cell.length_b   1.000
_cell.length_c   1.000
_cell.angle_alpha   90.00
_cell.angle_beta   90.00
_cell.angle_gamma   90.00
#
_symmetry.space_group_name_H-M   'P 1'
#
loop_
_entity.id
_entity.type
_entity.pdbx_description
1 polymer ?
#
loop_
_entity_poly.entity_id
_entity_poly.type
_entity_poly.pdbx_seq_one_letter_code
_entity_poly.pdbx_strand_id
1 'polypeptide(L)'
;MSRVSPKSFPQGIITKGHTDKNFQFLVLSGNVLLLIQSHLANLPPSQRRSANRAVFYFECFLWLINHPPITSTLDLRTNAFLSIQRLFYGALYSNCFLAAEVKYSGRQRLVRYFFKLLAELSKSSPINIFVYSDLTDSQVRECIAQFEAIGIDPVRAAKLMGWQVADRSANSFRLKMGAIFDVFGPDFTMELHQESKKHALAHSHYSNYANVVSRFDDFLRWYDDDPIDRPSLNAHVLQDPVFVYQLFWSFQRWHFEGYSERSQTQPTERVLANLQRQWIRIICWAKSVLVSGGLMCSPLGDVWPEGSKKLTRFLHEVGHHRYADGESLVSQKLLTQIPLSVTDKEATELLFRQIEDDFNKVVRWARREIDHIAHRLNVCIC
;
A
#
# COMPACT_ATOMS: atom_id res chain seq x y z
N MET A 1 17.27 -10.33 -16.12
CA MET A 1 16.21 -10.51 -15.10
C MET A 1 16.05 -11.99 -14.82
N SER A 2 16.31 -12.44 -13.59
CA SER A 2 16.27 -13.86 -13.21
C SER A 2 14.82 -14.36 -13.18
N ARG A 3 14.46 -15.22 -14.14
CA ARG A 3 13.15 -15.88 -14.16
C ARG A 3 13.09 -16.91 -13.03
N VAL A 4 12.14 -16.73 -12.12
CA VAL A 4 11.99 -17.57 -10.92
C VAL A 4 11.17 -18.82 -11.26
N SER A 5 11.52 -19.95 -10.61
CA SER A 5 10.88 -21.25 -10.81
C SER A 5 9.44 -21.27 -10.30
N PRO A 6 8.55 -22.08 -10.89
CA PRO A 6 7.13 -22.13 -10.51
C PRO A 6 6.86 -22.59 -9.08
N LYS A 7 7.76 -23.42 -8.55
CA LYS A 7 7.67 -23.93 -7.18
C LYS A 7 7.91 -22.88 -6.10
N SER A 8 8.37 -21.69 -6.49
CA SER A 8 8.55 -20.52 -5.63
C SER A 8 7.54 -19.41 -5.91
N PHE A 9 6.51 -19.66 -6.74
CA PHE A 9 5.50 -18.65 -6.99
C PHE A 9 4.66 -18.39 -5.75
N PRO A 10 4.35 -17.11 -5.49
CA PRO A 10 3.36 -16.77 -4.49
C PRO A 10 1.99 -17.29 -4.95
N GLN A 11 1.26 -17.93 -4.03
CA GLN A 11 -0.08 -18.42 -4.32
C GLN A 11 -1.07 -17.26 -4.35
N GLY A 12 -1.97 -17.28 -5.32
CA GLY A 12 -3.06 -16.33 -5.42
C GLY A 12 -2.64 -14.89 -5.72
N ILE A 13 -1.83 -14.68 -6.77
CA ILE A 13 -1.42 -13.35 -7.24
C ILE A 13 -2.61 -12.39 -7.32
N ILE A 14 -3.73 -12.89 -7.85
CA ILE A 14 -5.02 -12.21 -7.88
C ILE A 14 -5.91 -12.77 -6.77
N THR A 15 -6.20 -11.93 -5.78
CA THR A 15 -7.07 -12.30 -4.66
C THR A 15 -8.55 -12.35 -5.07
N LYS A 16 -9.36 -13.06 -4.28
CA LYS A 16 -10.79 -13.23 -4.56
C LYS A 16 -11.50 -11.89 -4.67
N GLY A 17 -12.12 -11.64 -5.82
CA GLY A 17 -12.89 -10.42 -6.06
C GLY A 17 -12.03 -9.16 -6.27
N HIS A 18 -10.71 -9.32 -6.44
CA HIS A 18 -9.82 -8.21 -6.73
C HIS A 18 -10.26 -7.49 -8.01
N THR A 19 -10.44 -6.19 -7.88
CA THR A 19 -10.68 -5.22 -8.94
C THR A 19 -10.03 -3.93 -8.49
N ASP A 20 -9.35 -3.24 -9.40
CA ASP A 20 -8.87 -1.89 -9.14
C ASP A 20 -9.79 -0.90 -9.88
N LYS A 21 -10.36 0.06 -9.13
CA LYS A 21 -11.28 1.07 -9.67
C LYS A 21 -10.59 1.99 -10.67
N ASN A 22 -9.28 2.18 -10.50
CA ASN A 22 -8.47 3.08 -11.32
C ASN A 22 -7.48 2.28 -12.17
N PHE A 23 -7.81 1.03 -12.49
CA PHE A 23 -6.98 0.18 -13.32
C PHE A 23 -6.82 0.75 -14.72
N GLN A 24 -5.58 0.89 -15.17
CA GLN A 24 -5.26 1.25 -16.54
C GLN A 24 -4.86 0.00 -17.32
N PHE A 25 -5.39 -0.15 -18.54
CA PHE A 25 -4.94 -1.16 -19.47
C PHE A 25 -3.68 -0.66 -20.17
N LEU A 26 -2.60 -1.44 -20.10
CA LEU A 26 -1.29 -1.11 -20.64
C LEU A 26 -0.91 -2.02 -21.82
N VAL A 27 -1.30 -3.30 -21.74
CA VAL A 27 -1.05 -4.29 -22.78
C VAL A 27 -2.19 -4.30 -23.79
N LEU A 28 -3.44 -4.49 -23.36
CA LEU A 28 -4.61 -4.33 -24.22
C LEU A 28 -4.84 -2.84 -24.47
N SER A 29 -4.62 -2.36 -25.70
CA SER A 29 -4.72 -0.93 -26.00
C SER A 29 -5.23 -0.68 -27.43
N GLY A 30 -5.34 0.59 -27.81
CA GLY A 30 -5.75 1.00 -29.16
C GLY A 30 -7.11 0.44 -29.58
N ASN A 31 -7.21 0.03 -30.84
CA ASN A 31 -8.47 -0.42 -31.45
C ASN A 31 -9.00 -1.72 -30.83
N VAL A 32 -8.11 -2.59 -30.34
CA VAL A 32 -8.51 -3.85 -29.69
C VAL A 32 -9.25 -3.58 -28.40
N LEU A 33 -8.74 -2.68 -27.56
CA LEU A 33 -9.41 -2.34 -26.30
C LEU A 33 -10.78 -1.72 -26.53
N LEU A 34 -10.89 -0.79 -27.48
CA LEU A 34 -12.18 -0.17 -27.85
C LEU A 34 -13.19 -1.22 -28.35
N LEU A 35 -12.72 -2.17 -29.17
CA LEU A 35 -13.56 -3.26 -29.67
C LEU A 35 -14.02 -4.21 -28.56
N ILE A 36 -13.13 -4.56 -27.63
CA ILE A 36 -13.47 -5.36 -26.45
C ILE A 36 -14.52 -4.64 -25.60
N GLN A 37 -14.32 -3.36 -25.31
CA GLN A 37 -15.22 -2.54 -24.50
C GLN A 37 -16.62 -2.41 -25.13
N SER A 38 -16.70 -2.22 -26.46
CA SER A 38 -17.98 -2.15 -27.16
C SER A 38 -18.77 -3.47 -27.09
N HIS A 39 -18.09 -4.62 -27.25
CA HIS A 39 -18.74 -5.93 -27.14
C HIS A 39 -19.14 -6.27 -25.70
N LEU A 40 -18.34 -5.86 -24.70
CA LEU A 40 -18.70 -5.98 -23.29
C LEU A 40 -19.99 -5.22 -22.97
N ALA A 41 -20.17 -4.01 -23.52
CA ALA A 41 -21.38 -3.22 -23.35
C ALA A 41 -22.64 -3.94 -23.88
N ASN A 42 -22.49 -4.76 -24.93
CA ASN A 42 -23.60 -5.51 -25.54
C ASN A 42 -23.98 -6.79 -24.78
N LEU A 43 -23.14 -7.26 -23.85
CA LEU A 43 -23.46 -8.45 -23.06
C LEU A 43 -24.55 -8.18 -21.99
N PRO A 44 -25.40 -9.16 -21.65
CA PRO A 44 -26.34 -9.05 -20.54
C PRO A 44 -25.64 -8.73 -19.20
N PRO A 45 -26.27 -7.98 -18.27
CA PRO A 45 -25.59 -7.47 -17.06
C PRO A 45 -24.90 -8.53 -16.19
N SER A 46 -25.48 -9.73 -16.08
CA SER A 46 -24.91 -10.84 -15.33
C SER A 46 -23.65 -11.42 -15.99
N GLN A 47 -23.61 -11.43 -17.32
CA GLN A 47 -22.50 -11.94 -18.12
C GLN A 47 -21.38 -10.89 -18.20
N ARG A 48 -21.76 -9.62 -18.44
CA ARG A 48 -20.85 -8.47 -18.50
C ARG A 48 -19.95 -8.37 -17.29
N ARG A 49 -20.48 -8.54 -16.08
CA ARG A 49 -19.66 -8.50 -14.84
C ARG A 49 -18.55 -9.56 -14.84
N SER A 50 -18.85 -10.76 -15.29
CA SER A 50 -17.86 -11.86 -15.33
C SER A 50 -16.87 -11.68 -16.48
N ALA A 51 -17.35 -11.24 -17.64
CA ALA A 51 -16.50 -10.94 -18.80
C ALA A 51 -15.54 -9.78 -18.50
N ASN A 52 -16.01 -8.67 -17.92
CA ASN A 52 -15.18 -7.55 -17.48
C ASN A 52 -14.07 -8.03 -16.52
N ARG A 53 -14.43 -8.86 -15.54
CA ARG A 53 -13.46 -9.41 -14.60
C ARG A 53 -12.44 -10.32 -15.28
N ALA A 54 -12.88 -11.14 -16.23
CA ALA A 54 -11.98 -11.99 -17.00
C ALA A 54 -11.03 -11.18 -17.88
N VAL A 55 -11.49 -10.09 -18.50
CA VAL A 55 -10.64 -9.17 -19.27
C VAL A 55 -9.63 -8.44 -18.38
N PHE A 56 -10.05 -7.99 -17.19
CA PHE A 56 -9.14 -7.43 -16.19
C PHE A 56 -8.06 -8.45 -15.77
N TYR A 57 -8.44 -9.70 -15.49
CA TYR A 57 -7.47 -10.76 -15.18
C TYR A 57 -6.59 -11.11 -16.38
N PHE A 58 -7.12 -11.03 -17.59
CA PHE A 58 -6.35 -11.26 -18.80
C PHE A 58 -5.27 -10.18 -18.97
N GLU A 59 -5.60 -8.91 -18.75
CA GLU A 59 -4.63 -7.82 -18.71
C GLU A 59 -3.56 -8.04 -17.64
N CYS A 60 -3.95 -8.40 -16.40
CA CYS A 60 -3.00 -8.73 -15.34
C CYS A 60 -2.07 -9.88 -15.75
N PHE A 61 -2.61 -10.92 -16.38
CA PHE A 61 -1.84 -12.07 -16.87
C PHE A 61 -0.84 -11.65 -17.96
N LEU A 62 -1.29 -10.90 -18.98
CA LEU A 62 -0.44 -10.40 -20.05
C LEU A 62 0.71 -9.53 -19.49
N TRP A 63 0.39 -8.66 -18.54
CA TRP A 63 1.37 -7.83 -17.87
C TRP A 63 2.36 -8.67 -17.05
N LEU A 64 1.89 -9.70 -16.36
CA LEU A 64 2.70 -10.61 -15.55
C LEU A 64 3.74 -11.38 -16.36
N ILE A 65 3.40 -11.79 -17.58
CA ILE A 65 4.30 -12.50 -18.50
C ILE A 65 5.12 -11.53 -19.39
N ASN A 66 5.00 -10.22 -19.16
CA ASN A 66 5.63 -9.18 -19.97
C ASN A 66 5.32 -9.29 -21.47
N HIS A 67 4.05 -9.53 -21.80
CA HIS A 67 3.60 -9.57 -23.19
C HIS A 67 3.66 -8.17 -23.83
N PRO A 68 4.08 -8.03 -25.10
CA PRO A 68 4.01 -6.75 -25.82
C PRO A 68 2.57 -6.24 -25.97
N PRO A 69 2.35 -4.93 -26.13
CA PRO A 69 1.00 -4.39 -26.33
C PRO A 69 0.25 -5.03 -27.50
N ILE A 70 -1.01 -5.39 -27.26
CA ILE A 70 -1.96 -5.88 -28.25
C ILE A 70 -2.81 -4.68 -28.65
N THR A 71 -2.49 -4.10 -29.80
CA THR A 71 -3.04 -2.80 -30.24
C THR A 71 -4.00 -2.95 -31.43
N SER A 72 -3.81 -4.00 -32.23
CA SER A 72 -4.50 -4.21 -33.50
C SER A 72 -5.30 -5.50 -33.52
N THR A 73 -6.43 -5.51 -34.23
CA THR A 73 -7.25 -6.72 -34.41
C THR A 73 -6.53 -7.82 -35.18
N LEU A 74 -5.44 -7.48 -35.89
CA LEU A 74 -4.55 -8.43 -36.54
C LEU A 74 -3.80 -9.30 -35.52
N ASP A 75 -3.45 -8.75 -34.35
CA ASP A 75 -2.75 -9.47 -33.28
C ASP A 75 -3.60 -10.66 -32.78
N LEU A 76 -4.93 -10.48 -32.79
CA LEU A 76 -5.90 -11.50 -32.37
C LEU A 76 -6.03 -12.69 -33.35
N ARG A 77 -5.49 -12.57 -34.57
CA ARG A 77 -5.54 -13.63 -35.60
C ARG A 77 -4.38 -14.62 -35.50
N THR A 78 -3.39 -14.31 -34.68
CA THR A 78 -2.12 -15.05 -34.67
C THR A 78 -2.21 -16.35 -33.86
N ASN A 79 -1.36 -17.33 -34.21
CA ASN A 79 -1.17 -18.52 -33.37
C ASN A 79 -0.52 -18.18 -32.01
N ALA A 80 0.18 -17.04 -31.93
CA ALA A 80 0.68 -16.49 -30.68
C ALA A 80 -0.49 -16.14 -29.74
N PHE A 81 -1.51 -15.44 -30.24
CA PHE A 81 -2.71 -15.13 -29.47
C PHE A 81 -3.49 -16.39 -29.06
N LEU A 82 -3.58 -17.39 -29.93
CA LEU A 82 -4.16 -18.69 -29.59
C LEU A 82 -3.42 -19.37 -28.44
N SER A 83 -2.08 -19.33 -28.45
CA SER A 83 -1.25 -19.87 -27.37
C SER A 83 -1.46 -19.13 -26.06
N ILE A 84 -1.59 -17.80 -26.13
CA ILE A 84 -1.89 -16.93 -24.97
C ILE A 84 -3.25 -17.26 -24.36
N GLN A 85 -4.27 -17.53 -25.18
CA GLN A 85 -5.58 -17.98 -24.70
C GLN A 85 -5.49 -19.30 -23.91
N ARG A 86 -4.72 -20.27 -24.42
CA ARG A 86 -4.50 -21.56 -23.74
C ARG A 86 -3.77 -21.38 -22.41
N LEU A 87 -2.75 -20.52 -22.37
CA LEU A 87 -2.02 -20.21 -21.13
C LEU A 87 -2.92 -19.49 -20.12
N PHE A 88 -3.73 -18.54 -20.57
CA PHE A 88 -4.68 -17.85 -19.70
C PHE A 88 -5.76 -18.79 -19.17
N TYR A 89 -6.24 -19.75 -19.98
CA TYR A 89 -7.12 -20.82 -19.51
C TYR A 89 -6.47 -21.59 -18.34
N GLY A 90 -5.20 -22.00 -18.50
CA GLY A 90 -4.42 -22.63 -17.43
C GLY A 90 -4.29 -21.74 -16.18
N ALA A 91 -3.99 -20.45 -16.37
CA ALA A 91 -3.88 -19.47 -15.29
C ALA A 91 -5.18 -19.37 -14.46
N LEU A 92 -6.34 -19.31 -15.11
CA LEU A 92 -7.63 -19.23 -14.41
C LEU A 92 -7.93 -20.46 -13.54
N TYR A 93 -7.34 -21.62 -13.81
CA TYR A 93 -7.46 -22.82 -12.97
C TYR A 93 -6.28 -23.04 -12.02
N SER A 94 -5.15 -22.38 -12.22
CA SER A 94 -4.01 -22.43 -11.31
C SER A 94 -4.29 -21.68 -10.00
N ASN A 95 -3.79 -22.24 -8.89
CA ASN A 95 -3.78 -21.58 -7.58
C ASN A 95 -2.62 -20.58 -7.46
N CYS A 96 -1.64 -20.60 -8.37
CA CYS A 96 -0.58 -19.60 -8.41
C CYS A 96 -1.15 -18.25 -8.88
N PHE A 97 -1.99 -18.25 -9.92
CA PHE A 97 -2.55 -17.02 -10.46
C PHE A 97 -3.78 -16.51 -9.70
N LEU A 98 -4.83 -17.33 -9.55
CA LEU A 98 -6.01 -16.97 -8.76
C LEU A 98 -5.96 -17.63 -7.39
N ALA A 99 -6.34 -16.88 -6.35
CA ALA A 99 -6.33 -17.38 -4.99
C ALA A 99 -7.24 -18.62 -4.79
N ALA A 100 -6.84 -19.50 -3.87
CA ALA A 100 -7.48 -20.79 -3.64
C ALA A 100 -8.97 -20.66 -3.21
N GLU A 101 -9.35 -19.53 -2.63
CA GLU A 101 -10.73 -19.23 -2.20
C GLU A 101 -11.69 -18.99 -3.38
N VAL A 102 -11.15 -18.80 -4.59
CA VAL A 102 -11.95 -18.72 -5.82
C VAL A 102 -12.41 -20.13 -6.19
N LYS A 103 -13.67 -20.43 -5.86
CA LYS A 103 -14.34 -21.71 -6.15
C LYS A 103 -14.23 -22.10 -7.64
N TYR A 104 -14.17 -23.40 -7.90
CA TYR A 104 -14.14 -23.97 -9.26
C TYR A 104 -15.25 -23.42 -10.18
N SER A 105 -16.49 -23.34 -9.69
CA SER A 105 -17.61 -22.77 -10.45
C SER A 105 -17.44 -21.29 -10.80
N GLY A 106 -16.68 -20.54 -9.99
CA GLY A 106 -16.27 -19.17 -10.30
C GLY A 106 -15.22 -19.12 -11.42
N ARG A 107 -14.24 -20.03 -11.38
CA ARG A 107 -13.21 -20.17 -12.42
C ARG A 107 -13.81 -20.56 -13.77
N GLN A 108 -14.70 -21.55 -13.78
CA GLN A 108 -15.48 -21.94 -14.97
C GLN A 108 -16.28 -20.77 -15.56
N ARG A 109 -16.85 -19.93 -14.70
CA ARG A 109 -17.61 -18.76 -15.14
C ARG A 109 -16.73 -17.72 -15.83
N LEU A 110 -15.53 -17.46 -15.30
CA LEU A 110 -14.56 -16.55 -15.92
C LEU A 110 -14.15 -17.05 -17.31
N VAL A 111 -13.77 -18.33 -17.41
CA VAL A 111 -13.43 -18.99 -18.67
C VAL A 111 -14.58 -18.87 -19.67
N ARG A 112 -15.78 -19.30 -19.29
CA ARG A 112 -16.96 -19.29 -20.17
C ARG A 112 -17.22 -17.90 -20.76
N TYR A 113 -17.18 -16.86 -19.93
CA TYR A 113 -17.51 -15.51 -20.40
C TYR A 113 -16.35 -14.81 -21.11
N PHE A 114 -15.10 -15.19 -20.84
CA PHE A 114 -13.96 -14.76 -21.65
C PHE A 114 -14.04 -15.31 -23.07
N PHE A 115 -14.22 -16.62 -23.23
CA PHE A 115 -14.29 -17.23 -24.55
C PHE A 115 -15.59 -16.88 -25.28
N LYS A 116 -16.69 -16.67 -24.57
CA LYS A 116 -17.90 -16.11 -25.17
C LYS A 116 -17.63 -14.71 -25.75
N LEU A 117 -16.92 -13.85 -25.02
CA LEU A 117 -16.53 -12.54 -25.54
C LEU A 117 -15.66 -12.67 -26.80
N LEU A 118 -14.67 -13.56 -26.82
CA LEU A 118 -13.87 -13.81 -28.02
C LEU A 118 -14.71 -14.32 -29.21
N ALA A 119 -15.71 -15.17 -28.95
CA ALA A 119 -16.63 -15.66 -29.97
C ALA A 119 -17.61 -14.58 -30.48
N GLU A 120 -17.95 -13.59 -29.66
CA GLU A 120 -18.68 -12.42 -30.13
C GLU A 120 -17.79 -11.50 -30.96
N LEU A 121 -16.55 -11.28 -30.53
CA LEU A 121 -15.55 -10.52 -31.28
C LEU A 121 -15.25 -11.15 -32.64
N SER A 122 -15.24 -12.49 -32.73
CA SER A 122 -14.95 -13.21 -33.97
C SER A 122 -15.97 -12.95 -35.09
N LYS A 123 -17.17 -12.47 -34.74
CA LYS A 123 -18.20 -12.07 -35.71
C LYS A 123 -17.84 -10.78 -36.46
N SER A 124 -17.05 -9.90 -35.84
CA SER A 124 -16.65 -8.61 -36.42
C SER A 124 -15.23 -8.62 -36.99
N SER A 125 -14.34 -9.46 -36.47
CA SER A 125 -13.02 -9.71 -37.03
C SER A 125 -12.66 -11.17 -36.83
N PRO A 126 -12.09 -11.88 -37.83
CA PRO A 126 -11.56 -13.23 -37.62
C PRO A 126 -10.64 -13.29 -36.39
N ILE A 127 -10.87 -14.29 -35.53
CA ILE A 127 -10.06 -14.59 -34.34
C ILE A 127 -9.95 -16.12 -34.26
N ASN A 128 -8.74 -16.63 -34.06
CA ASN A 128 -8.54 -18.05 -33.76
C ASN A 128 -8.84 -18.27 -32.28
N ILE A 129 -9.86 -19.06 -31.98
CA ILE A 129 -10.34 -19.28 -30.60
C ILE A 129 -9.90 -20.65 -30.12
N PHE A 130 -9.29 -20.68 -28.93
CA PHE A 130 -8.93 -21.93 -28.26
C PHE A 130 -10.18 -22.74 -27.90
N VAL A 131 -10.22 -24.00 -28.35
CA VAL A 131 -11.33 -24.92 -28.08
C VAL A 131 -11.20 -25.45 -26.66
N TYR A 132 -12.06 -24.98 -25.76
CA TYR A 132 -11.96 -25.24 -24.32
C TYR A 132 -13.11 -26.10 -23.76
N SER A 133 -14.17 -26.32 -24.54
CA SER A 133 -15.41 -26.99 -24.12
C SER A 133 -15.23 -28.48 -23.84
N ASP A 134 -14.33 -29.14 -24.58
CA ASP A 134 -14.20 -30.59 -24.64
C ASP A 134 -12.88 -31.09 -24.05
N LEU A 135 -12.24 -30.26 -23.22
CA LEU A 135 -10.99 -30.64 -22.57
C LEU A 135 -11.24 -31.69 -21.49
N THR A 136 -10.49 -32.78 -21.55
CA THR A 136 -10.45 -33.77 -20.47
C THR A 136 -9.71 -33.22 -19.25
N ASP A 137 -9.91 -33.83 -18.08
CA ASP A 137 -9.19 -33.44 -16.86
C ASP A 137 -7.66 -33.50 -17.02
N SER A 138 -7.13 -34.42 -17.83
CA SER A 138 -5.70 -34.48 -18.12
C SER A 138 -5.23 -33.29 -18.95
N GLN A 139 -6.01 -32.87 -19.96
CA GLN A 139 -5.70 -31.70 -20.77
C GLN A 139 -5.83 -30.39 -19.98
N VAL A 140 -6.79 -30.30 -19.05
CA VAL A 140 -6.88 -29.16 -18.13
C VAL A 140 -5.63 -29.07 -17.25
N ARG A 141 -5.20 -30.20 -16.66
CA ARG A 141 -3.96 -30.26 -15.87
C ARG A 141 -2.73 -29.89 -16.70
N GLU A 142 -2.67 -30.29 -17.97
CA GLU A 142 -1.59 -29.90 -18.88
C GLU A 142 -1.57 -28.37 -19.10
N CYS A 143 -2.73 -27.74 -19.31
CA CYS A 143 -2.80 -26.28 -19.47
C CYS A 143 -2.36 -25.55 -18.19
N ILE A 144 -2.73 -26.06 -17.00
CA ILE A 144 -2.25 -25.52 -15.72
C ILE A 144 -0.73 -25.65 -15.63
N ALA A 145 -0.18 -26.84 -15.91
CA ALA A 145 1.26 -27.08 -15.87
C ALA A 145 2.03 -26.21 -16.87
N GLN A 146 1.48 -25.96 -18.06
CA GLN A 146 2.06 -25.05 -19.05
C GLN A 146 2.09 -23.61 -18.56
N PHE A 147 1.00 -23.11 -17.97
CA PHE A 147 1.00 -21.78 -17.34
C PHE A 147 2.01 -21.72 -16.20
N GLU A 148 1.98 -22.71 -15.30
CA GLU A 148 2.87 -22.73 -14.15
C GLU A 148 4.32 -22.81 -14.61
N ALA A 149 4.66 -23.50 -15.70
CA ALA A 149 6.02 -23.53 -16.25
C ALA A 149 6.55 -22.17 -16.77
N ILE A 150 5.70 -21.15 -16.93
CA ILE A 150 6.13 -19.82 -17.39
C ILE A 150 6.88 -19.11 -16.26
N GLY A 151 8.08 -18.62 -16.57
CA GLY A 151 8.79 -17.71 -15.68
C GLY A 151 8.08 -16.35 -15.60
N ILE A 152 7.63 -15.98 -14.40
CA ILE A 152 6.98 -14.70 -14.10
C ILE A 152 8.00 -13.74 -13.49
N ASP A 153 7.84 -12.44 -13.77
CA ASP A 153 8.61 -11.38 -13.12
C ASP A 153 8.13 -11.19 -11.66
N PRO A 154 8.97 -11.45 -10.63
CA PRO A 154 8.58 -11.34 -9.24
C PRO A 154 8.20 -9.91 -8.82
N VAL A 155 8.80 -8.89 -9.46
CA VAL A 155 8.52 -7.48 -9.18
C VAL A 155 7.11 -7.13 -9.65
N ARG A 156 6.73 -7.66 -10.82
CA ARG A 156 5.39 -7.53 -11.34
C ARG A 156 4.37 -8.25 -10.45
N ALA A 157 4.67 -9.50 -10.09
CA ALA A 157 3.82 -10.24 -9.16
C ALA A 157 3.60 -9.47 -7.84
N ALA A 158 4.65 -8.85 -7.28
CA ALA A 158 4.56 -8.03 -6.07
C ALA A 158 3.63 -6.82 -6.23
N LYS A 159 3.68 -6.11 -7.38
CA LYS A 159 2.75 -5.00 -7.66
C LYS A 159 1.28 -5.44 -7.58
N LEU A 160 0.94 -6.59 -8.19
CA LEU A 160 -0.45 -7.09 -8.23
C LEU A 160 -0.92 -7.61 -6.86
N MET A 161 -0.06 -8.36 -6.16
CA MET A 161 -0.36 -8.89 -4.83
C MET A 161 -0.38 -7.82 -3.73
N GLY A 162 0.24 -6.68 -4.00
CA GLY A 162 0.62 -5.70 -3.01
C GLY A 162 1.88 -6.10 -2.24
N TRP A 163 2.57 -5.09 -1.75
CA TRP A 163 3.89 -5.22 -1.14
C TRP A 163 3.73 -5.62 0.32
N GLN A 164 3.90 -6.91 0.61
CA GLN A 164 3.68 -7.47 1.94
C GLN A 164 4.83 -7.11 2.90
N VAL A 165 4.46 -6.70 4.11
CA VAL A 165 5.39 -6.39 5.20
C VAL A 165 4.87 -7.00 6.49
N ALA A 166 5.74 -7.66 7.25
CA ALA A 166 5.43 -8.14 8.58
C ALA A 166 6.01 -7.20 9.63
N ASP A 167 5.24 -6.90 10.69
CA ASP A 167 5.77 -6.21 11.86
C ASP A 167 6.50 -7.19 12.81
N ARG A 168 7.05 -6.64 13.89
CA ARG A 168 7.72 -7.43 14.93
C ARG A 168 6.83 -8.49 15.59
N SER A 169 5.52 -8.27 15.59
CA SER A 169 4.51 -9.17 16.15
C SER A 169 4.00 -10.20 15.12
N ALA A 170 4.68 -10.30 13.96
CA ALA A 170 4.31 -11.15 12.83
C ALA A 170 2.93 -10.82 12.21
N ASN A 171 2.38 -9.62 12.46
CA ASN A 171 1.21 -9.15 11.74
C ASN A 171 1.60 -8.78 10.31
N SER A 172 0.87 -9.30 9.32
CA SER A 172 1.11 -9.01 7.90
C SER A 172 0.27 -7.83 7.43
N PHE A 173 0.93 -6.85 6.81
CA PHE A 173 0.33 -5.67 6.22
C PHE A 173 0.62 -5.63 4.72
N ARG A 174 -0.41 -5.37 3.92
CA ARG A 174 -0.28 -5.12 2.49
C ARG A 174 -0.09 -3.64 2.25
N LEU A 175 1.08 -3.24 1.75
CA LEU A 175 1.34 -1.86 1.34
C LEU A 175 0.87 -1.64 -0.10
N LYS A 176 0.08 -0.59 -0.30
CA LYS A 176 -0.35 -0.10 -1.61
C LYS A 176 0.74 0.82 -2.16
N MET A 177 1.45 0.37 -3.19
CA MET A 177 2.52 1.11 -3.88
C MET A 177 2.33 1.01 -5.40
N GLY A 178 1.09 1.15 -5.87
CA GLY A 178 0.75 1.05 -7.29
C GLY A 178 1.22 2.28 -8.08
N ALA A 179 0.79 3.47 -7.65
CA ALA A 179 1.21 4.74 -8.26
C ALA A 179 2.69 5.00 -8.00
N ILE A 180 3.22 4.64 -6.82
CA ILE A 180 4.66 4.70 -6.54
C ILE A 180 5.45 3.91 -7.60
N PHE A 181 4.99 2.69 -7.91
CA PHE A 181 5.59 1.85 -8.94
C PHE A 181 5.52 2.47 -10.33
N ASP A 182 4.37 3.04 -10.68
CA ASP A 182 4.14 3.61 -12.02
C ASP A 182 4.96 4.89 -12.23
N VAL A 183 5.10 5.71 -11.18
CA VAL A 183 5.76 7.01 -11.24
C VAL A 183 7.29 6.90 -11.04
N PHE A 184 7.74 6.17 -10.02
CA PHE A 184 9.17 6.09 -9.68
C PHE A 184 9.85 4.83 -10.20
N GLY A 185 9.07 3.87 -10.70
CA GLY A 185 9.59 2.65 -11.30
C GLY A 185 9.84 1.50 -10.31
N PRO A 186 10.23 0.33 -10.86
CA PRO A 186 10.41 -0.90 -10.09
C PRO A 186 11.52 -0.82 -9.06
N ASP A 187 12.69 -0.27 -9.44
CA ASP A 187 13.88 -0.27 -8.59
C ASP A 187 13.64 0.57 -7.32
N PHE A 188 13.13 1.79 -7.48
CA PHE A 188 12.73 2.64 -6.35
C PHE A 188 11.71 1.96 -5.44
N THR A 189 10.70 1.32 -6.03
CA THR A 189 9.63 0.67 -5.24
C THR A 189 10.16 -0.53 -4.46
N MET A 190 11.09 -1.29 -5.03
CA MET A 190 11.75 -2.39 -4.33
C MET A 190 12.58 -1.89 -3.16
N GLU A 191 13.36 -0.83 -3.33
CA GLU A 191 14.13 -0.24 -2.24
C GLU A 191 13.22 0.31 -1.15
N LEU A 192 12.15 1.03 -1.52
CA LEU A 192 11.12 1.49 -0.58
C LEU A 192 10.47 0.33 0.19
N HIS A 193 10.22 -0.79 -0.48
CA HIS A 193 9.68 -1.98 0.18
C HIS A 193 10.64 -2.54 1.22
N GLN A 194 11.95 -2.57 0.93
CA GLN A 194 12.95 -3.03 1.89
C GLN A 194 13.06 -2.09 3.10
N GLU A 195 13.09 -0.78 2.87
CA GLU A 195 13.11 0.20 3.97
C GLU A 195 11.81 0.14 4.80
N SER A 196 10.67 -0.10 4.15
CA SER A 196 9.40 -0.31 4.84
C SER A 196 9.40 -1.57 5.72
N LYS A 197 10.07 -2.65 5.28
CA LYS A 197 10.27 -3.86 6.11
C LYS A 197 11.12 -3.58 7.34
N LYS A 198 12.26 -2.89 7.17
CA LYS A 198 13.12 -2.50 8.28
C LYS A 198 12.34 -1.65 9.29
N HIS A 199 11.58 -0.66 8.79
CA HIS A 199 10.75 0.19 9.63
C HIS A 199 9.67 -0.57 10.37
N ALA A 200 9.02 -1.56 9.75
CA ALA A 200 7.99 -2.37 10.40
C ALA A 200 8.54 -3.27 11.51
N LEU A 201 9.73 -3.82 11.35
CA LEU A 201 10.39 -4.62 12.38
C LEU A 201 10.84 -3.76 13.58
N ALA A 202 11.14 -2.49 13.35
CA ALA A 202 11.53 -1.55 14.40
C ALA A 202 10.36 -1.03 15.26
N HIS A 203 9.10 -1.24 14.85
CA HIS A 203 7.92 -0.70 15.52
C HIS A 203 6.93 -1.80 15.91
N SER A 204 6.58 -1.85 17.19
CA SER A 204 5.60 -2.78 17.78
C SER A 204 4.16 -2.58 17.27
N HIS A 205 3.83 -1.39 16.74
CA HIS A 205 2.50 -1.04 16.21
C HIS A 205 2.55 -0.47 14.78
N TYR A 206 3.11 -1.22 13.84
CA TYR A 206 3.23 -0.78 12.45
C TYR A 206 1.88 -0.59 11.73
N SER A 207 0.78 -1.14 12.26
CA SER A 207 -0.59 -0.87 11.78
C SER A 207 -0.91 0.62 11.67
N ASN A 208 -0.31 1.46 12.51
CA ASN A 208 -0.43 2.92 12.48
C ASN A 208 0.21 3.56 11.26
N TYR A 209 1.18 2.89 10.63
CA TYR A 209 1.96 3.35 9.48
C TYR A 209 1.58 2.65 8.17
N ALA A 210 0.91 1.49 8.21
CA ALA A 210 0.46 0.78 7.00
C ALA A 210 -0.40 1.68 6.08
N ASN A 211 -1.22 2.56 6.66
CA ASN A 211 -2.03 3.52 5.90
C ASN A 211 -1.23 4.71 5.35
N VAL A 212 -0.04 5.02 5.90
CA VAL A 212 0.80 6.15 5.47
C VAL A 212 1.29 5.93 4.04
N VAL A 213 1.80 4.74 3.73
CA VAL A 213 2.27 4.40 2.38
C VAL A 213 1.13 4.50 1.37
N SER A 214 -0.06 4.01 1.74
CA SER A 214 -1.25 4.09 0.88
C SER A 214 -1.68 5.54 0.61
N ARG A 215 -1.52 6.44 1.60
CA ARG A 215 -1.81 7.86 1.45
C ARG A 215 -0.80 8.54 0.52
N PHE A 216 0.47 8.19 0.63
CA PHE A 216 1.49 8.70 -0.28
C PHE A 216 1.25 8.21 -1.70
N ASP A 217 0.91 6.93 -1.89
CA ASP A 217 0.52 6.38 -3.20
C ASP A 217 -0.67 7.12 -3.83
N ASP A 218 -1.71 7.39 -3.04
CA ASP A 218 -2.88 8.13 -3.52
C ASP A 218 -2.57 9.59 -3.85
N PHE A 219 -1.68 10.23 -3.08
CA PHE A 219 -1.20 11.57 -3.38
C PHE A 219 -0.40 11.63 -4.68
N LEU A 220 0.53 10.70 -4.90
CA LEU A 220 1.33 10.68 -6.13
C LEU A 220 0.46 10.48 -7.35
N ARG A 221 -0.55 9.60 -7.27
CA ARG A 221 -1.54 9.45 -8.34
C ARG A 221 -2.23 10.78 -8.65
N TRP A 222 -2.74 11.47 -7.62
CA TRP A 222 -3.35 12.79 -7.81
C TRP A 222 -2.37 13.83 -8.34
N TYR A 223 -1.11 13.79 -7.91
CA TYR A 223 -0.10 14.76 -8.30
C TYR A 223 0.28 14.61 -9.77
N ASP A 224 0.34 13.36 -10.26
CA ASP A 224 0.70 12.98 -11.63
C ASP A 224 -0.48 13.15 -12.62
N ASP A 225 -1.73 12.97 -12.16
CA ASP A 225 -2.94 13.10 -12.99
C ASP A 225 -3.22 14.55 -13.48
N ASP A 226 -2.58 15.58 -12.90
CA ASP A 226 -2.75 17.01 -13.26
C ASP A 226 -1.44 17.63 -13.77
N PRO A 227 -1.06 17.40 -15.05
CA PRO A 227 0.25 17.76 -15.60
C PRO A 227 0.38 19.23 -16.01
N ILE A 228 -0.64 20.07 -15.80
CA ILE A 228 -0.55 21.48 -16.17
C ILE A 228 0.43 22.16 -15.18
N ASP A 229 1.62 22.48 -15.69
CA ASP A 229 2.72 23.21 -15.03
C ASP A 229 3.56 22.46 -13.98
N ARG A 230 3.47 21.12 -13.89
CA ARG A 230 4.28 20.33 -12.93
C ARG A 230 5.38 19.51 -13.61
N PRO A 231 6.59 19.41 -13.03
CA PRO A 231 7.63 18.54 -13.56
C PRO A 231 7.21 17.07 -13.44
N SER A 232 7.49 16.28 -14.48
CA SER A 232 7.24 14.83 -14.48
C SER A 232 7.95 14.17 -13.30
N LEU A 233 7.18 13.46 -12.48
CA LEU A 233 7.71 12.76 -11.31
C LEU A 233 8.59 11.58 -11.76
N ASN A 234 9.79 11.51 -11.20
CA ASN A 234 10.70 10.37 -11.33
C ASN A 234 11.60 10.30 -10.08
N ALA A 235 12.33 9.22 -9.89
CA ALA A 235 13.13 9.04 -8.67
C ALA A 235 14.24 10.10 -8.52
N HIS A 236 14.75 10.69 -9.61
CA HIS A 236 15.83 11.67 -9.55
C HIS A 236 15.39 13.02 -8.98
N VAL A 237 14.15 13.45 -9.23
CA VAL A 237 13.66 14.73 -8.68
C VAL A 237 13.56 14.71 -7.15
N LEU A 238 13.46 13.52 -6.53
CA LEU A 238 13.50 13.36 -5.07
C LEU A 238 14.87 13.66 -4.45
N GLN A 239 15.90 13.88 -5.27
CA GLN A 239 17.23 14.28 -4.83
C GLN A 239 17.45 15.80 -4.88
N ASP A 240 16.45 16.57 -5.33
CA ASP A 240 16.45 18.03 -5.26
C ASP A 240 15.74 18.51 -3.97
N PRO A 241 16.43 19.14 -3.01
CA PRO A 241 15.84 19.63 -1.77
C PRO A 241 14.71 20.64 -1.98
N VAL A 242 14.76 21.45 -3.05
CA VAL A 242 13.72 22.43 -3.37
C VAL A 242 12.46 21.72 -3.83
N PHE A 243 12.61 20.72 -4.70
CA PHE A 243 11.51 19.89 -5.16
C PHE A 243 10.86 19.13 -3.99
N VAL A 244 11.66 18.47 -3.14
CA VAL A 244 11.14 17.74 -1.97
C VAL A 244 10.37 18.66 -1.03
N TYR A 245 10.88 19.86 -0.78
CA TYR A 245 10.16 20.87 -0.01
C TYR A 245 8.78 21.16 -0.62
N GLN A 246 8.73 21.50 -1.91
CA GLN A 246 7.48 21.81 -2.62
C GLN A 246 6.50 20.61 -2.63
N LEU A 247 7.01 19.40 -2.89
CA LEU A 247 6.23 18.18 -2.93
C LEU A 247 5.48 17.94 -1.61
N PHE A 248 6.16 18.09 -0.47
CA PHE A 248 5.54 17.89 0.84
C PHE A 248 4.55 18.98 1.23
N TRP A 249 4.72 20.21 0.75
CA TRP A 249 3.70 21.26 0.88
C TRP A 249 2.45 20.95 0.05
N SER A 250 2.61 20.49 -1.18
CA SER A 250 1.50 20.02 -2.01
C SER A 250 0.81 18.81 -1.40
N PHE A 251 1.57 17.88 -0.81
CA PHE A 251 1.01 16.71 -0.13
C PHE A 251 0.23 17.10 1.13
N GLN A 252 0.75 18.04 1.92
CA GLN A 252 0.02 18.58 3.07
C GLN A 252 -1.32 19.16 2.61
N ARG A 253 -1.29 20.04 1.60
CA ARG A 253 -2.49 20.67 1.07
C ARG A 253 -3.51 19.63 0.63
N TRP A 254 -3.11 18.68 -0.21
CA TRP A 254 -3.95 17.58 -0.67
C TRP A 254 -4.57 16.77 0.49
N HIS A 255 -3.77 16.47 1.52
CA HIS A 255 -4.21 15.69 2.67
C HIS A 255 -5.32 16.39 3.47
N PHE A 256 -5.18 17.70 3.70
CA PHE A 256 -6.16 18.48 4.47
C PHE A 256 -7.35 18.94 3.62
N GLU A 257 -7.13 19.48 2.42
CA GLU A 257 -8.20 19.98 1.54
C GLU A 257 -9.07 18.84 1.01
N GLY A 258 -8.48 17.70 0.68
CA GLY A 258 -9.23 16.54 0.23
C GLY A 258 -10.22 16.01 1.28
N TYR A 259 -10.06 16.35 2.57
CA TYR A 259 -11.11 16.09 3.56
C TYR A 259 -12.35 16.96 3.31
N SER A 260 -12.16 18.27 3.13
CA SER A 260 -13.24 19.24 2.91
C SER A 260 -14.01 18.96 1.62
N GLU A 261 -13.34 18.49 0.57
CA GLU A 261 -13.99 18.11 -0.69
C GLU A 261 -14.86 16.86 -0.56
N ARG A 262 -14.44 15.89 0.28
CA ARG A 262 -15.17 14.64 0.52
C ARG A 262 -16.27 14.78 1.58
N SER A 263 -16.06 15.68 2.54
CA SER A 263 -16.96 15.96 3.64
C SER A 263 -17.77 17.20 3.28
N GLN A 264 -19.02 17.04 2.84
CA GLN A 264 -19.96 18.15 2.59
C GLN A 264 -20.33 18.95 3.86
N THR A 265 -19.64 18.72 4.98
CA THR A 265 -19.81 19.37 6.28
C THR A 265 -18.48 19.91 6.76
N GLN A 266 -18.53 21.03 7.50
CA GLN A 266 -17.33 21.62 8.09
C GLN A 266 -16.64 20.61 9.02
N PRO A 267 -15.30 20.47 8.94
CA PRO A 267 -14.56 19.56 9.80
C PRO A 267 -14.68 20.00 11.26
N THR A 268 -15.08 19.06 12.12
CA THR A 268 -15.06 19.29 13.58
C THR A 268 -13.62 19.35 14.10
N GLU A 269 -13.40 19.96 15.27
CA GLU A 269 -12.06 20.01 15.88
C GLU A 269 -11.41 18.63 16.05
N ARG A 270 -12.22 17.61 16.41
CA ARG A 270 -11.77 16.22 16.55
C ARG A 270 -11.25 15.65 15.23
N VAL A 271 -11.89 15.98 14.11
CA VAL A 271 -11.47 15.57 12.78
C VAL A 271 -10.14 16.23 12.42
N LEU A 272 -10.01 17.54 12.64
CA LEU A 272 -8.77 18.27 12.36
C LEU A 272 -7.60 17.73 13.19
N ALA A 273 -7.82 17.43 14.48
CA ALA A 273 -6.83 16.79 15.33
C ALA A 273 -6.40 15.41 14.79
N ASN A 274 -7.35 14.61 14.29
CA ASN A 274 -7.04 13.32 13.67
C ASN A 274 -6.25 13.45 12.37
N LEU A 275 -6.61 14.39 11.49
CA LEU A 275 -5.87 14.66 10.26
C LEU A 275 -4.45 15.12 10.55
N GLN A 276 -4.28 16.00 11.55
CA GLN A 276 -2.97 16.44 12.01
C GLN A 276 -2.14 15.29 12.58
N ARG A 277 -2.74 14.37 13.36
CA ARG A 277 -2.05 13.16 13.85
C ARG A 277 -1.57 12.27 12.70
N GLN A 278 -2.40 12.07 11.69
CA GLN A 278 -2.02 11.30 10.49
C GLN A 278 -0.91 11.98 9.71
N TRP A 279 -0.97 13.30 9.57
CA TRP A 279 0.05 14.08 8.87
C TRP A 279 1.42 13.99 9.55
N ILE A 280 1.47 14.08 10.88
CA ILE A 280 2.72 13.90 11.63
C ILE A 280 3.31 12.49 11.37
N ARG A 281 2.47 11.45 11.33
CA ARG A 281 2.93 10.09 11.01
C ARG A 281 3.51 10.00 9.59
N ILE A 282 2.93 10.72 8.62
CA ILE A 282 3.47 10.83 7.26
C ILE A 282 4.87 11.45 7.30
N ILE A 283 5.06 12.56 8.01
CA ILE A 283 6.38 13.22 8.12
C ILE A 283 7.40 12.31 8.83
N CYS A 284 7.02 11.68 9.94
CA CYS A 284 7.90 10.75 10.66
C CYS A 284 8.31 9.57 9.76
N TRP A 285 7.35 8.98 9.04
CA TRP A 285 7.64 7.92 8.09
C TRP A 285 8.54 8.40 6.95
N ALA A 286 8.31 9.58 6.38
CA ALA A 286 9.14 10.12 5.31
C ALA A 286 10.59 10.32 5.77
N LYS A 287 10.80 10.88 6.97
CA LYS A 287 12.14 11.01 7.56
C LYS A 287 12.79 9.65 7.77
N SER A 288 12.09 8.72 8.42
CA SER A 288 12.67 7.43 8.83
C SER A 288 12.84 6.43 7.68
N VAL A 289 12.04 6.52 6.63
CA VAL A 289 12.02 5.55 5.51
C VAL A 289 12.59 6.15 4.24
N LEU A 290 12.08 7.32 3.79
CA LEU A 290 12.51 7.90 2.53
C LEU A 290 13.88 8.57 2.66
N VAL A 291 14.08 9.40 3.70
CA VAL A 291 15.33 10.15 3.86
C VAL A 291 16.44 9.27 4.43
N SER A 292 16.22 8.64 5.59
CA SER A 292 17.24 7.76 6.18
C SER A 292 17.57 6.54 5.31
N GLY A 293 16.63 6.11 4.46
CA GLY A 293 16.83 5.04 3.48
C GLY A 293 17.57 5.47 2.21
N GLY A 294 17.86 6.77 2.02
CA GLY A 294 18.54 7.30 0.85
C GLY A 294 17.67 7.44 -0.41
N LEU A 295 16.37 7.14 -0.32
CA LEU A 295 15.42 7.22 -1.42
C LEU A 295 15.09 8.67 -1.81
N MET A 296 15.25 9.60 -0.88
CA MET A 296 14.92 11.01 -1.03
C MET A 296 15.88 11.86 -0.18
N CYS A 297 16.23 13.05 -0.66
CA CYS A 297 16.99 14.00 0.15
C CYS A 297 16.10 14.69 1.20
N SER A 298 16.72 15.34 2.19
CA SER A 298 15.98 16.24 3.09
C SER A 298 15.49 17.47 2.32
N PRO A 299 14.31 18.03 2.66
CA PRO A 299 13.83 19.27 2.07
C PRO A 299 14.80 20.42 2.34
N LEU A 300 14.72 21.47 1.53
CA LEU A 300 15.56 22.67 1.65
C LEU A 300 15.55 23.19 3.11
N GLY A 301 16.74 23.30 3.70
CA GLY A 301 16.93 23.78 5.07
C GLY A 301 16.39 22.84 6.16
N ASP A 302 16.09 21.58 5.84
CA ASP A 302 15.38 20.62 6.71
C ASP A 302 14.03 21.15 7.23
N VAL A 303 13.39 22.01 6.44
CA VAL A 303 12.10 22.61 6.79
C VAL A 303 10.96 21.71 6.33
N TRP A 304 10.31 21.06 7.29
CA TRP A 304 9.15 20.20 7.05
C TRP A 304 7.85 20.94 7.32
N PRO A 305 6.78 20.71 6.53
CA PRO A 305 5.46 21.27 6.81
C PRO A 305 4.80 20.54 8.00
N GLU A 306 5.32 20.64 9.23
CA GLU A 306 4.83 19.85 10.38
C GLU A 306 3.37 20.14 10.77
N GLY A 307 2.80 21.26 10.33
CA GLY A 307 1.46 21.70 10.69
C GLY A 307 1.37 22.28 12.11
N SER A 308 0.17 22.40 12.65
CA SER A 308 -0.05 23.08 13.94
C SER A 308 0.15 22.13 15.13
N LYS A 309 1.23 22.35 15.89
CA LYS A 309 1.48 21.67 17.19
C LYS A 309 0.35 21.90 18.21
N LYS A 310 -0.46 22.95 18.04
CA LYS A 310 -1.62 23.25 18.90
C LYS A 310 -2.81 22.30 18.64
N LEU A 311 -3.01 21.86 17.40
CA LEU A 311 -4.10 20.92 17.06
C LEU A 311 -3.82 19.50 17.58
N THR A 312 -2.55 19.15 17.79
CA THR A 312 -2.14 17.96 18.54
C THR A 312 -2.27 18.10 20.05
N ARG A 313 -2.23 19.33 20.60
CA ARG A 313 -2.29 19.56 22.07
C ARG A 313 -3.64 19.22 22.69
N PHE A 314 -4.73 19.22 21.92
CA PHE A 314 -6.06 18.87 22.43
C PHE A 314 -6.22 17.38 22.77
N LEU A 315 -5.22 16.56 22.45
CA LEU A 315 -5.12 15.18 22.93
C LEU A 315 -3.92 15.08 23.85
N HIS A 316 -4.10 15.51 25.10
CA HIS A 316 -3.39 14.93 26.23
C HIS A 316 -3.80 13.46 26.42
N GLU A 317 -3.65 12.63 25.38
CA GLU A 317 -3.59 11.18 25.52
C GLU A 317 -2.19 10.85 26.03
N VAL A 318 -1.97 11.19 27.29
CA VAL A 318 -1.14 10.40 28.18
C VAL A 318 -1.54 8.95 27.95
N GLY A 319 -0.60 8.08 27.57
CA GLY A 319 -0.85 6.70 27.14
C GLY A 319 -1.92 6.03 28.02
N HIS A 320 -3.13 5.93 27.48
CA HIS A 320 -4.26 5.31 28.17
C HIS A 320 -4.25 3.84 27.77
N HIS A 321 -3.81 2.97 28.69
CA HIS A 321 -4.11 1.55 28.60
C HIS A 321 -5.17 1.24 29.65
N ARG A 322 -6.34 0.82 29.19
CA ARG A 322 -7.36 0.21 30.04
C ARG A 322 -7.16 -1.29 29.94
N TYR A 323 -6.80 -1.92 31.04
CA TYR A 323 -6.87 -3.37 31.17
C TYR A 323 -7.84 -3.71 32.30
N ALA A 324 -8.47 -4.87 32.19
CA ALA A 324 -9.33 -5.39 33.24
C ALA A 324 -8.45 -6.09 34.28
N ASP A 325 -8.58 -5.68 35.54
CA ASP A 325 -8.04 -6.40 36.69
C ASP A 325 -9.21 -6.79 37.59
N GLY A 326 -9.63 -8.05 37.49
CA GLY A 326 -10.86 -8.53 38.12
C GLY A 326 -12.11 -7.77 37.67
N GLU A 327 -12.94 -7.32 38.62
CA GLU A 327 -14.18 -6.56 38.37
C GLU A 327 -13.96 -5.05 38.15
N SER A 328 -12.71 -4.58 38.16
CA SER A 328 -12.39 -3.15 38.10
C SER A 328 -11.65 -2.77 36.82
N LEU A 329 -12.13 -1.71 36.15
CA LEU A 329 -11.42 -1.03 35.07
C LEU A 329 -10.38 -0.09 35.67
N VAL A 330 -9.11 -0.52 35.70
CA VAL A 330 -8.00 0.32 36.16
C VAL A 330 -7.43 1.11 34.98
N SER A 331 -7.32 2.42 35.14
CA SER A 331 -6.73 3.34 34.15
C SER A 331 -5.32 3.73 34.57
N GLN A 332 -4.30 3.14 33.96
CA GLN A 332 -2.91 3.57 34.17
C GLN A 332 -2.56 4.69 33.18
N LYS A 333 -2.17 5.86 33.72
CA LYS A 333 -1.61 6.98 32.96
C LYS A 333 -0.09 6.91 33.06
N LEU A 334 0.63 6.85 31.94
CA LEU A 334 2.08 7.06 31.94
C LEU A 334 2.36 8.49 32.42
N LEU A 335 3.13 8.66 33.50
CA LEU A 335 3.46 10.00 34.00
C LEU A 335 4.34 10.79 33.02
N THR A 336 5.04 10.09 32.13
CA THR A 336 6.02 10.64 31.18
C THR A 336 5.46 10.69 29.76
N GLN A 337 5.64 11.84 29.10
CA GLN A 337 5.30 12.02 27.69
C GLN A 337 6.40 11.42 26.81
N ILE A 338 6.05 10.46 25.95
CA ILE A 338 6.98 9.86 24.98
C ILE A 338 6.49 10.17 23.56
N PRO A 339 7.32 10.74 22.68
CA PRO A 339 6.95 10.96 21.29
C PRO A 339 6.63 9.63 20.58
N LEU A 340 5.54 9.57 19.80
CA LEU A 340 5.20 8.38 19.00
C LEU A 340 6.18 8.10 17.84
N SER A 341 7.13 9.01 17.61
CA SER A 341 8.12 8.97 16.53
C SER A 341 9.42 8.29 16.93
N VAL A 342 9.63 8.01 18.22
CA VAL A 342 10.86 7.36 18.71
C VAL A 342 10.71 5.85 18.72
N THR A 343 11.82 5.15 18.55
CA THR A 343 11.87 3.69 18.67
C THR A 343 11.58 3.26 20.10
N ASP A 344 11.15 2.00 20.31
CA ASP A 344 10.89 1.48 21.65
C ASP A 344 12.14 1.56 22.57
N LYS A 345 13.34 1.46 22.00
CA LYS A 345 14.61 1.62 22.74
C LYS A 345 14.79 3.06 23.22
N GLU A 346 14.63 4.03 22.31
CA GLU A 346 14.72 5.46 22.65
C GLU A 346 13.61 5.87 23.62
N ALA A 347 12.39 5.34 23.45
CA ALA A 347 11.28 5.52 24.37
C ALA A 347 11.63 5.03 25.78
N THR A 348 12.28 3.87 25.88
CA THR A 348 12.75 3.28 27.14
C THR A 348 13.82 4.16 27.78
N GLU A 349 14.79 4.63 27.01
CA GLU A 349 15.84 5.54 27.50
C GLU A 349 15.25 6.87 28.00
N LEU A 350 14.28 7.44 27.29
CA LEU A 350 13.57 8.66 27.69
C LEU A 350 12.76 8.47 28.98
N LEU A 351 12.09 7.32 29.12
CA LEU A 351 11.37 6.97 30.34
C LEU A 351 12.31 6.90 31.55
N PHE A 352 13.43 6.18 31.42
CA PHE A 352 14.36 6.03 32.54
C PHE A 352 15.02 7.36 32.94
N ARG A 353 15.42 8.20 31.97
CA ARG A 353 15.94 9.55 32.28
C ARG A 353 14.92 10.39 33.03
N GLN A 354 13.66 10.38 32.60
CA GLN A 354 12.63 11.18 33.26
C GLN A 354 12.33 10.67 34.68
N ILE A 355 12.27 9.35 34.89
CA ILE A 355 12.09 8.75 36.21
C ILE A 355 13.23 9.16 37.14
N GLU A 356 14.46 9.12 36.65
CA GLU A 356 15.64 9.54 37.40
C GLU A 356 15.56 11.04 37.76
N ASP A 357 15.18 11.90 36.82
CA ASP A 357 15.01 13.33 37.06
C ASP A 357 13.93 13.64 38.11
N ASP A 358 12.80 12.94 38.04
CA ASP A 358 11.69 13.13 38.98
C ASP A 358 12.04 12.60 40.37
N PHE A 359 12.73 11.46 40.46
CA PHE A 359 13.30 10.98 41.73
C PHE A 359 14.28 11.99 42.33
N ASN A 360 15.18 12.55 41.51
CA ASN A 360 16.14 13.56 41.94
C ASN A 360 15.48 14.87 42.38
N LYS A 361 14.31 15.24 41.84
CA LYS A 361 13.52 16.38 42.33
C LYS A 361 12.95 16.10 43.72
N VAL A 362 12.36 14.93 43.95
CA VAL A 362 11.80 14.54 45.25
C VAL A 362 12.89 14.50 46.31
N VAL A 363 14.05 13.91 46.01
CA VAL A 363 15.20 13.87 46.94
C VAL A 363 15.67 15.30 47.28
N ARG A 364 15.79 16.19 46.29
CA ARG A 364 16.17 17.59 46.55
C ARG A 364 15.15 18.33 47.39
N TRP A 365 13.86 18.12 47.13
CA TRP A 365 12.79 18.71 47.93
C TRP A 365 12.85 18.23 49.38
N ALA A 366 12.97 16.92 49.60
CA ALA A 366 13.06 16.33 50.93
C ALA A 366 14.28 16.86 51.72
N ARG A 367 15.44 16.98 51.06
CA ARG A 367 16.64 17.58 51.69
C ARG A 367 16.40 19.03 52.11
N ARG A 368 15.79 19.84 51.25
CA ARG A 368 15.46 21.25 51.58
C ARG A 368 14.51 21.35 52.76
N GLU A 369 13.53 20.45 52.86
CA GLU A 369 12.59 20.45 53.98
C GLU A 369 13.28 20.05 55.29
N ILE A 370 14.16 19.04 55.25
CA ILE A 370 15.01 18.67 56.38
C ILE A 370 15.88 19.85 56.83
N ASP A 371 16.53 20.54 55.89
CA ASP A 371 17.38 21.71 56.17
C ASP A 371 16.55 22.85 56.78
N HIS A 372 15.34 23.11 56.27
CA HIS A 372 14.41 24.10 56.82
C HIS A 372 13.99 23.76 58.25
N ILE A 373 13.64 22.51 58.53
CA ILE A 373 13.24 22.06 59.88
C ILE A 373 14.44 22.13 60.83
N ALA A 374 15.62 21.68 60.41
CA ALA A 374 16.84 21.74 61.21
C ALA A 374 17.23 23.19 61.55
N HIS A 375 17.10 24.11 60.59
CA HIS A 375 17.34 25.54 60.82
C HIS A 375 16.37 26.13 61.84
N ARG A 376 15.07 25.80 61.75
CA ARG A 376 14.05 26.24 62.72
C ARG A 376 14.32 25.71 64.13
N LEU A 377 14.75 24.46 64.26
CA LEU A 377 15.08 23.87 65.55
C LEU A 377 16.31 24.52 66.19
N ASN A 378 17.35 24.85 65.40
CA ASN A 378 18.54 25.53 65.90
C ASN A 378 18.28 26.98 66.31
N VAL A 379 17.31 27.68 65.70
CA VAL A 379 16.92 29.04 66.09
C VAL A 379 16.10 29.06 67.39
N CYS A 380 15.45 27.95 67.77
CA CYS A 380 14.68 27.84 69.02
C CYS A 380 15.51 27.44 70.26
N ILE A 381 16.80 27.12 70.10
CA ILE A 381 17.68 26.63 71.18
C ILE A 381 18.70 27.71 71.63
N CYS A 382 18.70 28.90 71.02
CA CYS A 382 19.53 30.03 71.43
C CYS A 382 18.76 31.04 72.30
#